data_AF-A0A4V4GS16-F1
#
_entry.id   AF-A0A4V4GS16-F1
#
_cell.length_a   1.000
_cell.length_b   1.000
_cell.length_c   1.000
_cell.angle_alpha   90.00
_cell.angle_beta   90.00
_cell.angle_gamma   90.00
#
_symmetry.space_group_name_H-M   'P 1'
#
loop_
_entity.id
_entity.type
_entity.pdbx_description
1 polymer ?
#
loop_
_entity_poly.entity_id
_entity_poly.type
_entity_poly.pdbx_seq_one_letter_code
_entity_poly.pdbx_strand_id
1 'polypeptide(L)'
;MPRILFSSLIVAAAALTGPVMAQDYPATKVKVVGALSNLSLYNDYEKPFWTTVIPEASGGKVTADIKGFNEMGLKGPEVLRLMSQGVIEFGTSTLAYFASDNPINEAIDLAGLTTSVEEARQVTDAFLPAYQKFYEPTGVKVLGLSTYPAQVLFCNGNFGGLADLKGKKVRTSSRTQAEFVEAFGGTSVTMPFGEVVPALQNKVVDCAITGSMSGFDAKWYEVATHLYALPINWNQQIHAVNAKAWAKLDPKVQELISTKYVDLINNIWSAAAEQTQQGYDCNSGADACKAPVKGKMTLVTPSEEDKALLKKTFSEVVLPKWAARCSAECVRDFNATIGQVTGYTVTK
;
A
#
# COMPACT_ATOMS: atom_id res chain seq x y z
N MET A 1 -76.20 34.34 21.38
CA MET A 1 -74.78 34.18 20.99
C MET A 1 -74.54 32.73 20.55
N PRO A 2 -74.40 32.45 19.24
CA PRO A 2 -73.70 31.25 18.80
C PRO A 2 -72.57 31.63 17.82
N ARG A 3 -71.33 31.21 18.09
CA ARG A 3 -70.18 31.45 17.20
C ARG A 3 -69.47 30.14 16.88
N ILE A 4 -69.70 29.69 15.65
CA ILE A 4 -68.73 29.21 14.64
C ILE A 4 -67.79 28.06 15.07
N LEU A 5 -68.08 26.86 14.53
CA LEU A 5 -67.16 25.72 14.42
C LEU A 5 -66.20 25.94 13.24
N PHE A 6 -64.90 25.96 13.51
CA PHE A 6 -63.84 25.88 12.50
C PHE A 6 -63.47 24.41 12.26
N SER A 7 -63.74 23.91 11.05
CA SER A 7 -63.23 22.63 10.58
C SER A 7 -61.77 22.78 10.14
N SER A 8 -60.85 22.12 10.82
CA SER A 8 -59.44 22.04 10.44
C SER A 8 -59.24 20.85 9.48
N LEU A 9 -58.90 21.11 8.23
CA LEU A 9 -58.40 20.09 7.29
C LEU A 9 -56.94 19.77 7.64
N ILE A 10 -56.68 18.54 8.07
CA ILE A 10 -55.33 17.97 8.15
C ILE A 10 -55.00 17.38 6.79
N VAL A 11 -54.07 18.00 6.05
CA VAL A 11 -53.47 17.42 4.85
C VAL A 11 -52.33 16.51 5.30
N ALA A 12 -52.55 15.19 5.28
CA ALA A 12 -51.50 14.21 5.51
C ALA A 12 -50.60 14.13 4.26
N ALA A 13 -49.37 14.62 4.37
CA ALA A 13 -48.33 14.41 3.37
C ALA A 13 -47.83 12.95 3.45
N ALA A 14 -48.31 12.10 2.55
CA ALA A 14 -47.79 10.75 2.38
C ALA A 14 -46.39 10.85 1.73
N ALA A 15 -45.35 10.62 2.53
CA ALA A 15 -44.00 10.42 2.01
C ALA A 15 -44.00 9.09 1.21
N LEU A 16 -43.81 9.19 -0.11
CA LEU A 16 -43.61 8.05 -1.00
C LEU A 16 -42.25 7.41 -0.68
N THR A 17 -42.21 6.51 0.30
CA THR A 17 -41.13 5.53 0.46
C THR A 17 -41.33 4.44 -0.58
N GLY A 18 -40.83 4.67 -1.79
CA GLY A 18 -40.77 3.61 -2.81
C GLY A 18 -39.90 2.44 -2.30
N PRO A 19 -40.21 1.19 -2.67
CA PRO A 19 -39.37 0.05 -2.31
C PRO A 19 -37.99 0.24 -2.93
N VAL A 20 -36.94 0.17 -2.10
CA VAL A 20 -35.58 -0.04 -2.59
C VAL A 20 -35.58 -1.40 -3.30
N MET A 21 -35.63 -1.38 -4.62
CA MET A 21 -35.45 -2.58 -5.43
C MET A 21 -34.06 -3.11 -5.13
N ALA A 22 -33.98 -4.24 -4.42
CA ALA A 22 -32.72 -4.97 -4.26
C ALA A 22 -32.19 -5.29 -5.67
N GLN A 23 -30.99 -4.82 -5.98
CA GLN A 23 -30.37 -5.03 -7.28
C GLN A 23 -30.12 -6.54 -7.45
N ASP A 24 -30.77 -7.16 -8.44
CA ASP A 24 -30.58 -8.59 -8.73
C ASP A 24 -29.22 -8.80 -9.42
N TYR A 25 -28.35 -9.57 -8.76
CA TYR A 25 -26.99 -9.92 -9.19
C TYR A 25 -26.92 -11.38 -9.64
N PRO A 26 -26.19 -11.70 -10.74
CA PRO A 26 -25.97 -13.08 -11.14
C PRO A 26 -25.04 -13.80 -10.16
N ALA A 27 -25.27 -15.11 -9.97
CA ALA A 27 -24.39 -15.94 -9.18
C ALA A 27 -22.96 -15.93 -9.78
N THR A 28 -22.02 -15.37 -9.03
CA THR A 28 -20.65 -15.14 -9.47
C THR A 28 -19.70 -15.57 -8.36
N LYS A 29 -18.66 -16.33 -8.72
CA LYS A 29 -17.57 -16.70 -7.82
C LYS A 29 -16.25 -16.29 -8.43
N VAL A 30 -15.46 -15.49 -7.72
CA VAL A 30 -14.13 -15.03 -8.15
C VAL A 30 -13.01 -15.66 -7.32
N LYS A 31 -11.83 -15.83 -7.93
CA LYS A 31 -10.61 -16.25 -7.22
C LYS A 31 -9.67 -15.08 -7.05
N VAL A 32 -9.18 -14.89 -5.83
CA VAL A 32 -8.37 -13.73 -5.46
C VAL A 32 -7.07 -14.17 -4.82
N VAL A 33 -5.97 -13.58 -5.29
CA VAL A 33 -4.67 -13.69 -4.65
C VAL A 33 -4.36 -12.38 -3.94
N GLY A 34 -4.60 -12.34 -2.63
CA GLY A 34 -4.34 -11.16 -1.80
C GLY A 34 -2.85 -10.95 -1.51
N ALA A 35 -2.58 -9.87 -0.78
CA ALA A 35 -1.28 -9.53 -0.23
C ALA A 35 -0.77 -10.57 0.79
N LEU A 36 0.32 -10.26 1.48
CA LEU A 36 0.92 -11.14 2.49
C LEU A 36 -0.09 -11.49 3.60
N SER A 37 -0.43 -12.77 3.74
CA SER A 37 -1.52 -13.21 4.62
C SER A 37 -1.25 -13.06 6.11
N ASN A 38 -0.01 -12.78 6.49
CA ASN A 38 0.40 -12.53 7.87
C ASN A 38 0.41 -11.04 8.25
N LEU A 39 -0.01 -10.13 7.36
CA LEU A 39 0.00 -8.68 7.59
C LEU A 39 -1.40 -8.09 7.68
N SER A 40 -1.52 -6.94 8.35
CA SER A 40 -2.78 -6.21 8.55
C SER A 40 -3.54 -5.90 7.25
N LEU A 41 -2.85 -5.49 6.17
CA LEU A 41 -3.49 -5.22 4.87
C LEU A 41 -4.38 -6.38 4.40
N TYR A 42 -3.87 -7.61 4.51
CA TYR A 42 -4.64 -8.79 4.12
C TYR A 42 -5.74 -9.11 5.14
N ASN A 43 -5.39 -9.20 6.42
CA ASN A 43 -6.29 -9.70 7.45
C ASN A 43 -7.44 -8.76 7.78
N ASP A 44 -7.16 -7.46 7.80
CA ASP A 44 -8.09 -6.45 8.30
C ASP A 44 -8.88 -5.79 7.16
N TYR A 45 -8.38 -5.85 5.92
CA TYR A 45 -8.99 -5.17 4.77
C TYR A 45 -9.35 -6.11 3.62
N GLU A 46 -8.37 -6.74 2.96
CA GLU A 46 -8.64 -7.51 1.74
C GLU A 46 -9.51 -8.73 2.00
N LYS A 47 -9.19 -9.52 3.02
CA LYS A 47 -9.94 -10.73 3.33
C LYS A 47 -11.39 -10.39 3.72
N PRO A 48 -11.69 -9.49 4.67
CA PRO A 48 -13.06 -9.08 4.97
C PRO A 48 -13.79 -8.45 3.78
N PHE A 49 -13.09 -7.70 2.93
CA PHE A 49 -13.68 -7.16 1.71
C PHE A 49 -14.26 -8.26 0.82
N TRP A 50 -13.46 -9.28 0.54
CA TRP A 50 -13.84 -10.38 -0.36
C TRP A 50 -14.78 -11.39 0.30
N THR A 51 -14.63 -11.66 1.60
CA THR A 51 -15.43 -12.69 2.29
C THR A 51 -16.71 -12.16 2.94
N THR A 52 -16.84 -10.85 3.11
CA THR A 52 -17.97 -10.24 3.84
C THR A 52 -18.59 -9.09 3.05
N VAL A 53 -17.82 -8.04 2.73
CA VAL A 53 -18.37 -6.81 2.12
C VAL A 53 -19.03 -7.07 0.76
N ILE A 54 -18.36 -7.80 -0.13
CA ILE A 54 -18.89 -8.13 -1.46
C ILE A 54 -20.10 -9.09 -1.38
N PRO A 55 -20.05 -10.19 -0.59
CA PRO A 55 -21.22 -11.04 -0.37
C PRO A 55 -22.43 -10.27 0.20
N GLU A 56 -22.25 -9.46 1.24
CA GLU A 56 -23.36 -8.71 1.85
C GLU A 56 -23.98 -7.71 0.88
N ALA A 57 -23.15 -6.95 0.15
CA ALA A 57 -23.61 -5.96 -0.82
C ALA A 57 -24.33 -6.58 -2.04
N SER A 58 -24.17 -7.89 -2.27
CA SER A 58 -24.80 -8.62 -3.37
C SER A 58 -25.89 -9.61 -2.92
N GLY A 59 -26.25 -9.63 -1.62
CA GLY A 59 -27.18 -10.62 -1.08
C GLY A 59 -26.68 -12.07 -1.22
N GLY A 60 -25.36 -12.27 -1.16
CA GLY A 60 -24.68 -13.55 -1.28
C GLY A 60 -24.49 -14.06 -2.71
N LYS A 61 -24.85 -13.28 -3.73
CA LYS A 61 -24.75 -13.69 -5.14
C LYS A 61 -23.33 -13.58 -5.69
N VAL A 62 -22.54 -12.64 -5.22
CA VAL A 62 -21.13 -12.49 -5.57
C VAL A 62 -20.28 -12.95 -4.39
N THR A 63 -19.46 -13.97 -4.61
CA THR A 63 -18.61 -14.58 -3.58
C THR A 63 -17.16 -14.67 -4.06
N ALA A 64 -16.21 -14.81 -3.13
CA ALA A 64 -14.80 -14.90 -3.46
C ALA A 64 -14.09 -15.96 -2.62
N ASP A 65 -13.15 -16.68 -3.24
CA ASP A 65 -12.11 -17.43 -2.52
C ASP A 65 -10.83 -16.60 -2.56
N ILE A 66 -10.41 -16.06 -1.41
CA ILE A 66 -9.16 -15.31 -1.27
C ILE A 66 -8.09 -16.11 -0.52
N LYS A 67 -6.85 -16.05 -1.03
CA LYS A 67 -5.64 -16.53 -0.36
C LYS A 67 -4.51 -15.53 -0.53
N GLY A 68 -3.68 -15.34 0.48
CA GLY A 68 -2.47 -14.53 0.33
C GLY A 68 -1.44 -15.21 -0.57
N PHE A 69 -0.69 -14.45 -1.36
CA PHE A 69 0.25 -15.03 -2.33
C PHE A 69 1.30 -15.94 -1.68
N ASN A 70 1.71 -15.66 -0.44
CA ASN A 70 2.66 -16.47 0.33
C ASN A 70 2.10 -17.85 0.69
N GLU A 71 0.79 -17.99 0.89
CA GLU A 71 0.13 -19.29 1.12
C GLU A 71 0.12 -20.17 -0.13
N MET A 72 0.30 -19.55 -1.29
CA MET A 72 0.43 -20.22 -2.58
C MET A 72 1.89 -20.53 -2.94
N GLY A 73 2.83 -20.27 -2.03
CA GLY A 73 4.27 -20.46 -2.27
C GLY A 73 4.90 -19.39 -3.16
N LEU A 74 4.18 -18.28 -3.42
CA LEU A 74 4.69 -17.16 -4.21
C LEU A 74 5.45 -16.18 -3.32
N LYS A 75 6.41 -15.44 -3.89
CA LYS A 75 7.22 -14.44 -3.19
C LYS A 75 6.74 -13.01 -3.41
N GLY A 76 5.91 -12.77 -4.42
CA GLY A 76 5.34 -11.46 -4.76
C GLY A 76 5.72 -10.98 -6.17
N PRO A 77 7.02 -10.98 -6.58
CA PRO A 77 7.45 -10.51 -7.90
C PRO A 77 6.82 -11.24 -9.09
N GLU A 78 6.37 -12.48 -8.91
CA GLU A 78 5.72 -13.27 -9.96
C GLU A 78 4.23 -12.97 -10.13
N VAL A 79 3.58 -12.30 -9.16
CA VAL A 79 2.12 -12.14 -9.09
C VAL A 79 1.57 -11.36 -10.29
N LEU A 80 2.18 -10.22 -10.66
CA LEU A 80 1.72 -9.40 -11.79
C LEU A 80 1.82 -10.12 -13.13
N ARG A 81 2.90 -10.89 -13.34
CA ARG A 81 3.07 -11.71 -14.54
C ARG A 81 1.99 -12.80 -14.61
N LEU A 82 1.70 -13.46 -13.49
CA LEU A 82 0.63 -14.47 -13.41
C LEU A 82 -0.76 -13.86 -13.63
N MET A 83 -0.99 -12.62 -13.18
CA MET A 83 -2.20 -11.85 -13.49
C MET A 83 -2.33 -11.53 -14.99
N SER A 84 -1.26 -11.01 -15.61
CA SER A 84 -1.22 -10.74 -17.05
C SER A 84 -1.53 -12.00 -17.87
N GLN A 85 -1.00 -13.15 -17.45
CA GLN A 85 -1.24 -14.46 -18.07
C GLN A 85 -2.64 -15.05 -17.79
N GLY A 86 -3.42 -14.47 -16.87
CA GLY A 86 -4.75 -14.95 -16.48
C GLY A 86 -4.73 -16.20 -15.58
N VAL A 87 -3.56 -16.55 -15.03
CA VAL A 87 -3.44 -17.61 -14.00
C VAL A 87 -4.02 -17.11 -12.67
N ILE A 88 -3.77 -15.84 -12.36
CA ILE A 88 -4.41 -15.11 -11.26
C ILE A 88 -5.47 -14.18 -11.87
N GLU A 89 -6.71 -14.31 -11.44
CA GLU A 89 -7.80 -13.44 -11.94
C GLU A 89 -7.73 -12.09 -11.27
N PHE A 90 -7.90 -12.03 -9.95
CA PHE A 90 -7.72 -10.85 -9.12
C PHE A 90 -6.47 -10.99 -8.27
N GLY A 91 -5.69 -9.93 -8.13
CA GLY A 91 -4.56 -9.97 -7.23
C GLY A 91 -4.10 -8.63 -6.69
N THR A 92 -3.44 -8.71 -5.54
CA THR A 92 -2.69 -7.61 -4.93
C THR A 92 -1.21 -7.96 -4.90
N SER A 93 -0.35 -6.99 -5.25
CA SER A 93 1.08 -7.12 -5.00
C SER A 93 1.76 -5.78 -4.79
N THR A 94 2.99 -5.82 -4.31
CA THR A 94 3.83 -4.64 -4.08
C THR A 94 4.39 -4.12 -5.40
N LEU A 95 4.10 -2.86 -5.74
CA LEU A 95 4.52 -2.25 -7.01
C LEU A 95 6.04 -2.29 -7.22
N ALA A 96 6.80 -2.05 -6.16
CA ALA A 96 8.26 -2.03 -6.22
C ALA A 96 8.89 -3.34 -6.69
N TYR A 97 8.20 -4.48 -6.57
CA TYR A 97 8.71 -5.76 -7.11
C TYR A 97 8.78 -5.79 -8.64
N PHE A 98 8.07 -4.88 -9.32
CA PHE A 98 8.01 -4.77 -10.78
C PHE A 98 8.89 -3.62 -11.31
N ALA A 99 9.68 -2.98 -10.44
CA ALA A 99 10.56 -1.87 -10.81
C ALA A 99 11.66 -2.28 -11.81
N SER A 100 12.12 -3.54 -11.72
CA SER A 100 13.10 -4.10 -12.66
C SER A 100 12.52 -4.33 -14.05
N ASP A 101 11.20 -4.58 -14.14
CA ASP A 101 10.51 -4.72 -15.42
C ASP A 101 10.29 -3.34 -16.06
N ASN A 102 9.88 -2.36 -15.25
CA ASN A 102 9.81 -0.96 -15.68
C ASN A 102 9.92 0.01 -14.48
N PRO A 103 10.82 1.01 -14.53
CA PRO A 103 11.02 1.96 -13.43
C PRO A 103 9.81 2.85 -13.14
N ILE A 104 8.83 2.94 -14.05
CA ILE A 104 7.57 3.65 -13.76
C ILE A 104 6.90 3.13 -12.49
N ASN A 105 7.09 1.85 -12.14
CA ASN A 105 6.52 1.21 -10.95
C ASN A 105 7.07 1.74 -9.62
N GLU A 106 8.14 2.55 -9.65
CA GLU A 106 8.64 3.25 -8.46
C GLU A 106 8.11 4.69 -8.36
N ALA A 107 7.45 5.23 -9.38
CA ALA A 107 7.19 6.67 -9.54
C ALA A 107 6.50 7.32 -8.34
N ILE A 108 5.52 6.62 -7.75
CA ILE A 108 4.69 7.11 -6.62
C ILE A 108 5.28 6.82 -5.24
N ASP A 109 6.43 6.14 -5.16
CA ASP A 109 6.97 5.61 -3.91
C ASP A 109 8.52 5.66 -3.88
N LEU A 110 9.11 6.66 -4.52
CA LEU A 110 10.55 6.90 -4.47
C LEU A 110 10.98 7.21 -3.03
N ALA A 111 12.12 6.67 -2.60
CA ALA A 111 12.65 6.90 -1.25
C ALA A 111 12.89 8.41 -1.01
N GLY A 112 12.18 8.98 -0.04
CA GLY A 112 12.19 10.39 0.33
C GLY A 112 11.28 11.31 -0.49
N LEU A 113 10.40 10.76 -1.35
CA LEU A 113 9.44 11.55 -2.14
C LEU A 113 8.41 12.27 -1.27
N THR A 114 7.79 11.54 -0.33
CA THR A 114 6.75 12.04 0.56
C THR A 114 7.04 11.61 1.99
N THR A 115 6.66 12.45 2.95
CA THR A 115 6.94 12.20 4.38
C THR A 115 5.69 12.05 5.24
N SER A 116 4.50 12.25 4.65
CA SER A 116 3.22 11.91 5.27
C SER A 116 2.35 11.01 4.38
N VAL A 117 1.39 10.32 5.01
CA VAL A 117 0.41 9.47 4.32
C VAL A 117 -0.46 10.31 3.39
N GLU A 118 -0.79 11.54 3.79
CA GLU A 118 -1.59 12.48 3.01
C GLU A 118 -0.87 12.87 1.71
N GLU A 119 0.41 13.24 1.80
CA GLU A 119 1.23 13.52 0.61
C GLU A 119 1.34 12.27 -0.28
N ALA A 120 1.58 11.10 0.32
CA ALA A 120 1.67 9.83 -0.40
C ALA A 120 0.37 9.49 -1.14
N ARG A 121 -0.79 9.79 -0.55
CA ARG A 121 -2.10 9.61 -1.19
C ARG A 121 -2.25 10.57 -2.38
N GLN A 122 -1.91 11.84 -2.21
CA GLN A 122 -2.02 12.85 -3.26
C GLN A 122 -1.18 12.49 -4.49
N VAL A 123 0.08 12.06 -4.29
CA VAL A 123 0.94 11.65 -5.42
C VAL A 123 0.44 10.37 -6.09
N THR A 124 -0.11 9.43 -5.31
CA THR A 124 -0.68 8.18 -5.82
C THR A 124 -1.92 8.44 -6.67
N ASP A 125 -2.86 9.25 -6.18
CA ASP A 125 -4.09 9.59 -6.90
C ASP A 125 -3.78 10.37 -8.20
N ALA A 126 -2.81 11.29 -8.15
CA ALA A 126 -2.41 12.06 -9.33
C ALA A 126 -1.80 11.18 -10.43
N PHE A 127 -1.09 10.11 -10.07
CA PHE A 127 -0.40 9.23 -11.03
C PHE A 127 -1.23 8.01 -11.47
N LEU A 128 -2.33 7.70 -10.77
CA LEU A 128 -3.18 6.53 -11.07
C LEU A 128 -3.59 6.41 -12.55
N PRO A 129 -4.00 7.49 -13.25
CA PRO A 129 -4.33 7.40 -14.68
C PRO A 129 -3.14 6.96 -15.56
N ALA A 130 -1.92 7.40 -15.23
CA ALA A 130 -0.71 6.99 -15.95
C ALA A 130 -0.44 5.49 -15.76
N TYR A 131 -0.65 4.96 -14.55
CA TYR A 131 -0.57 3.52 -14.32
C TYR A 131 -1.65 2.73 -15.04
N GLN A 132 -2.90 3.20 -15.03
CA GLN A 132 -3.98 2.53 -15.76
C GLN A 132 -3.65 2.42 -17.25
N LYS A 133 -3.17 3.50 -17.87
CA LYS A 133 -2.70 3.52 -19.26
C LYS A 133 -1.51 2.59 -19.48
N PHE A 134 -0.54 2.58 -18.57
CA PHE A 134 0.66 1.74 -18.67
C PHE A 134 0.35 0.24 -18.62
N TYR A 135 -0.58 -0.16 -17.75
CA TYR A 135 -0.92 -1.56 -17.54
C TYR A 135 -1.95 -2.12 -18.54
N GLU A 136 -2.80 -1.28 -19.12
CA GLU A 136 -3.82 -1.68 -20.11
C GLU A 136 -3.29 -2.62 -21.22
N PRO A 137 -2.18 -2.32 -21.94
CA PRO A 137 -1.67 -3.20 -22.98
C PRO A 137 -1.11 -4.53 -22.47
N THR A 138 -0.89 -4.67 -21.16
CA THR A 138 -0.35 -5.89 -20.55
C THR A 138 -1.43 -6.92 -20.21
N GLY A 139 -2.71 -6.61 -20.47
CA GLY A 139 -3.83 -7.46 -20.06
C GLY A 139 -4.14 -7.38 -18.57
N VAL A 140 -3.65 -6.34 -17.88
CA VAL A 140 -3.89 -6.07 -16.47
C VAL A 140 -4.73 -4.79 -16.35
N LYS A 141 -5.88 -4.88 -15.69
CA LYS A 141 -6.71 -3.73 -15.32
C LYS A 141 -6.42 -3.37 -13.87
N VAL A 142 -5.94 -2.15 -13.63
CA VAL A 142 -5.75 -1.60 -12.27
C VAL A 142 -7.12 -1.25 -11.68
N LEU A 143 -7.42 -1.79 -10.51
CA LEU A 143 -8.64 -1.52 -9.72
C LEU A 143 -8.42 -0.42 -8.69
N GLY A 144 -7.20 -0.31 -8.17
CA GLY A 144 -6.84 0.72 -7.20
C GLY A 144 -5.39 0.58 -6.74
N LEU A 145 -4.94 1.60 -6.00
CA LEU A 145 -3.62 1.64 -5.38
C LEU A 145 -3.79 1.93 -3.90
N SER A 146 -3.26 1.06 -3.06
CA SER A 146 -3.26 1.23 -1.61
C SER A 146 -1.84 1.31 -1.08
N THR A 147 -1.71 1.55 0.21
CA THR A 147 -0.40 1.70 0.86
C THR A 147 -0.25 0.72 2.01
N TYR A 148 1.01 0.38 2.33
CA TYR A 148 1.34 -0.05 3.69
C TYR A 148 1.61 1.19 4.58
N PRO A 149 1.79 1.00 5.89
CA PRO A 149 2.29 2.05 6.79
C PRO A 149 3.72 2.50 6.43
N ALA A 150 4.17 3.58 7.06
CA ALA A 150 5.48 4.17 6.81
C ALA A 150 6.60 3.13 6.87
N GLN A 151 7.39 3.07 5.81
CA GLN A 151 8.55 2.21 5.70
C GLN A 151 9.71 2.82 6.48
N VAL A 152 10.15 2.12 7.52
CA VAL A 152 11.14 2.58 8.49
C VAL A 152 12.25 1.54 8.67
N LEU A 153 13.34 1.93 9.34
CA LEU A 153 14.51 1.06 9.53
C LEU A 153 14.41 0.25 10.82
N PHE A 154 14.52 -1.06 10.68
CA PHE A 154 14.70 -2.02 11.77
C PHE A 154 16.16 -2.46 11.78
N CYS A 155 16.88 -2.26 12.88
CA CYS A 155 18.30 -2.58 12.98
C CYS A 155 18.59 -3.52 14.15
N ASN A 156 19.46 -4.51 13.92
CA ASN A 156 20.00 -5.39 14.95
C ASN A 156 21.39 -4.89 15.39
N GLY A 157 21.38 -4.05 16.43
CA GLY A 157 22.54 -3.35 16.97
C GLY A 157 22.29 -1.85 17.07
N ASN A 158 23.24 -1.12 17.66
CA ASN A 158 23.11 0.33 17.87
C ASN A 158 22.85 1.06 16.55
N PHE A 159 21.87 1.96 16.58
CA PHE A 159 21.50 2.83 15.47
C PHE A 159 20.88 4.11 16.04
N GLY A 160 21.45 5.27 15.74
CA GLY A 160 21.02 6.57 16.26
C GLY A 160 20.51 7.54 15.20
N GLY A 161 20.73 7.28 13.91
CA GLY A 161 20.33 8.16 12.82
C GLY A 161 20.98 7.77 11.48
N LEU A 162 20.79 8.56 10.43
CA LEU A 162 21.20 8.19 9.07
C LEU A 162 22.71 7.99 8.91
N ALA A 163 23.53 8.69 9.70
CA ALA A 163 24.99 8.54 9.67
C ALA A 163 25.46 7.11 10.03
N ASP A 164 24.66 6.37 10.83
CA ASP A 164 24.99 5.01 11.26
C ASP A 164 24.70 3.95 10.19
N LEU A 165 24.12 4.33 9.04
CA LEU A 165 24.02 3.44 7.88
C LEU A 165 25.40 3.11 7.28
N LYS A 166 26.41 3.94 7.52
CA LYS A 166 27.76 3.75 6.98
C LYS A 166 28.33 2.39 7.38
N GLY A 167 28.60 1.55 6.38
CA GLY A 167 29.15 0.21 6.56
C GLY A 167 28.12 -0.85 7.02
N LYS A 168 26.84 -0.50 7.19
CA LYS A 168 25.77 -1.48 7.47
C LYS A 168 25.30 -2.16 6.19
N LYS A 169 24.99 -3.44 6.27
CA LYS A 169 24.22 -4.16 5.26
C LYS A 169 22.73 -4.00 5.57
N VAL A 170 21.98 -3.41 4.66
CA VAL A 170 20.56 -3.10 4.86
C VAL A 170 19.74 -3.86 3.83
N ARG A 171 18.77 -4.64 4.29
CA ARG A 171 17.78 -5.21 3.39
C ARG A 171 16.87 -4.11 2.86
N THR A 172 16.68 -4.09 1.55
CA THR A 172 15.72 -3.21 0.86
C THR A 172 14.70 -4.02 0.06
N SER A 173 13.55 -3.42 -0.23
CA SER A 173 12.51 -4.00 -1.10
C SER A 173 12.44 -3.38 -2.48
N SER A 174 13.07 -2.23 -2.68
CA SER A 174 13.11 -1.50 -3.95
C SER A 174 14.52 -1.03 -4.29
N ARG A 175 14.69 -0.61 -5.55
CA ARG A 175 15.95 -0.01 -6.02
C ARG A 175 16.13 1.39 -5.45
N THR A 176 15.05 2.16 -5.31
CA THR A 176 15.10 3.50 -4.69
C THR A 176 15.53 3.46 -3.23
N GLN A 177 15.10 2.46 -2.46
CA GLN A 177 15.61 2.22 -1.11
C GLN A 177 17.10 1.84 -1.12
N ALA A 178 17.54 1.06 -2.10
CA ALA A 178 18.96 0.73 -2.25
C ALA A 178 19.80 1.99 -2.50
N GLU A 179 19.34 2.86 -3.39
CA GLU A 179 19.99 4.13 -3.70
C GLU A 179 20.04 5.08 -2.49
N PHE A 180 18.98 5.11 -1.69
CA PHE A 180 18.94 5.81 -0.42
C PHE A 180 19.98 5.26 0.57
N VAL A 181 20.03 3.94 0.79
CA VAL A 181 21.01 3.31 1.70
C VAL A 181 22.45 3.59 1.25
N GLU A 182 22.73 3.43 -0.04
CA GLU A 182 24.05 3.66 -0.62
C GLU A 182 24.50 5.12 -0.50
N ALA A 183 23.57 6.08 -0.56
CA ALA A 183 23.88 7.50 -0.38
C ALA A 183 24.45 7.82 1.01
N PHE A 184 24.13 7.01 2.02
CA PHE A 184 24.67 7.11 3.39
C PHE A 184 25.83 6.15 3.65
N GLY A 185 26.38 5.52 2.60
CA GLY A 185 27.53 4.62 2.69
C GLY A 185 27.21 3.23 3.24
N GLY A 186 25.94 2.83 3.26
CA GLY A 186 25.53 1.46 3.52
C GLY A 186 25.57 0.59 2.27
N THR A 187 25.42 -0.71 2.46
CA THR A 187 25.30 -1.71 1.38
C THR A 187 23.89 -2.26 1.34
N SER A 188 23.20 -2.15 0.21
CA SER A 188 21.87 -2.75 0.05
C SER A 188 21.94 -4.24 -0.27
N VAL A 189 21.01 -5.01 0.30
CA VAL A 189 20.70 -6.39 -0.11
C VAL A 189 19.21 -6.49 -0.43
N THR A 190 18.84 -6.55 -1.70
CA THR A 190 17.42 -6.64 -2.09
C THR A 190 16.91 -8.08 -1.96
N MET A 191 15.85 -8.28 -1.18
CA MET A 191 15.18 -9.59 -1.05
C MET A 191 13.69 -9.43 -0.69
N PRO A 192 12.82 -10.40 -1.02
CA PRO A 192 11.40 -10.40 -0.63
C PRO A 192 11.18 -10.40 0.88
N PHE A 193 10.00 -9.95 1.32
CA PHE A 193 9.66 -9.79 2.74
C PHE A 193 9.83 -11.08 3.58
N GLY A 194 9.43 -12.23 3.04
CA GLY A 194 9.48 -13.52 3.75
C GLY A 194 10.90 -14.01 4.07
N GLU A 195 11.95 -13.44 3.47
CA GLU A 195 13.34 -13.86 3.66
C GLU A 195 14.07 -13.04 4.74
N VAL A 196 13.44 -11.97 5.24
CA VAL A 196 14.14 -10.97 6.06
C VAL A 196 14.42 -11.43 7.48
N VAL A 197 13.47 -12.12 8.14
CA VAL A 197 13.67 -12.59 9.52
C VAL A 197 14.87 -13.54 9.60
N PRO A 198 14.99 -14.58 8.75
CA PRO A 198 16.20 -15.40 8.70
C PRO A 198 17.47 -14.59 8.36
N ALA A 199 17.37 -13.59 7.48
CA ALA A 199 18.53 -12.77 7.12
C ALA A 199 19.05 -11.90 8.29
N LEU A 200 18.15 -11.35 9.11
CA LEU A 200 18.50 -10.63 10.34
C LEU A 200 19.05 -11.57 11.42
N GLN A 201 18.41 -12.74 11.62
CA GLN A 201 18.86 -13.75 12.60
C GLN A 201 20.27 -14.26 12.29
N ASN A 202 20.54 -14.55 11.02
CA ASN A 202 21.84 -15.04 10.56
C ASN A 202 22.85 -13.93 10.27
N LYS A 203 22.53 -12.67 10.56
CA LYS A 203 23.40 -11.49 10.34
C LYS A 203 23.88 -11.35 8.88
N VAL A 204 23.07 -11.84 7.95
CA VAL A 204 23.27 -11.58 6.50
C VAL A 204 23.11 -10.09 6.25
N VAL A 205 22.14 -9.47 6.90
CA VAL A 205 21.94 -8.02 6.96
C VAL A 205 21.93 -7.55 8.42
N ASP A 206 22.37 -6.31 8.64
CA ASP A 206 22.38 -5.65 9.95
C ASP A 206 21.07 -4.89 10.21
N CYS A 207 20.46 -4.39 9.15
CA CYS A 207 19.20 -3.66 9.18
C CYS A 207 18.28 -4.09 8.04
N ALA A 208 17.01 -3.70 8.11
CA ALA A 208 16.03 -3.91 7.06
C ALA A 208 15.01 -2.76 7.04
N ILE A 209 14.55 -2.37 5.86
CA ILE A 209 13.46 -1.41 5.69
C ILE A 209 12.13 -2.16 5.50
N THR A 210 11.10 -1.79 6.27
CA THR A 210 9.71 -2.25 6.10
C THR A 210 8.71 -1.33 6.80
N GLY A 211 7.41 -1.52 6.55
CA GLY A 211 6.33 -0.81 7.24
C GLY A 211 6.38 -1.05 8.75
N SER A 212 6.22 0.00 9.57
CA SER A 212 6.32 -0.13 11.04
C SER A 212 5.38 -1.22 11.59
N MET A 213 4.12 -1.23 11.19
CA MET A 213 3.16 -2.28 11.58
C MET A 213 3.49 -3.62 10.94
N SER A 214 3.94 -3.64 9.69
CA SER A 214 4.30 -4.88 9.00
C SER A 214 5.46 -5.61 9.68
N GLY A 215 6.45 -4.88 10.18
CA GLY A 215 7.53 -5.44 10.99
C GLY A 215 7.03 -5.98 12.34
N PHE A 216 6.04 -5.32 12.95
CA PHE A 216 5.40 -5.82 14.17
C PHE A 216 4.62 -7.12 13.93
N ASP A 217 3.76 -7.16 12.91
CA ASP A 217 2.95 -8.33 12.53
C ASP A 217 3.83 -9.55 12.22
N ALA A 218 4.98 -9.31 11.57
CA ALA A 218 5.97 -10.35 11.26
C ALA A 218 7.00 -10.59 12.39
N LYS A 219 6.80 -9.98 13.57
CA LYS A 219 7.63 -10.16 14.77
C LYS A 219 9.11 -9.81 14.60
N TRP A 220 9.42 -8.80 13.79
CA TRP A 220 10.81 -8.37 13.58
C TRP A 220 11.44 -7.84 14.88
N TYR A 221 10.64 -7.45 15.88
CA TYR A 221 11.09 -7.12 17.22
C TYR A 221 11.77 -8.27 17.98
N GLU A 222 11.68 -9.52 17.51
CA GLU A 222 12.43 -10.65 18.08
C GLU A 222 13.88 -10.71 17.55
N VAL A 223 14.18 -10.02 16.45
CA VAL A 223 15.44 -10.14 15.69
C VAL A 223 16.10 -8.79 15.37
N ALA A 224 15.47 -7.70 15.77
CA ALA A 224 16.00 -6.34 15.70
C ALA A 224 15.91 -5.68 17.08
N THR A 225 16.82 -4.74 17.36
CA THR A 225 16.91 -4.06 18.65
C THR A 225 16.53 -2.59 18.58
N HIS A 226 16.62 -1.95 17.42
CA HIS A 226 16.32 -0.54 17.21
C HIS A 226 15.32 -0.34 16.07
N LEU A 227 14.37 0.56 16.29
CA LEU A 227 13.41 1.01 15.28
C LEU A 227 13.63 2.50 15.04
N TYR A 228 14.12 2.86 13.87
CA TYR A 228 14.36 4.25 13.50
C TYR A 228 13.18 4.81 12.72
N ALA A 229 12.41 5.69 13.36
CA ALA A 229 11.08 6.15 12.95
C ALA A 229 11.12 7.28 11.92
N LEU A 230 12.01 7.20 10.93
CA LEU A 230 12.01 8.08 9.75
C LEU A 230 11.21 7.40 8.63
N PRO A 231 10.06 7.96 8.19
CA PRO A 231 9.38 7.50 6.99
C PRO A 231 10.28 7.67 5.76
N ILE A 232 10.68 6.56 5.14
CA ILE A 232 11.52 6.54 3.94
C ILE A 232 10.65 6.51 2.68
N ASN A 233 9.59 5.70 2.71
CA ASN A 233 8.56 5.57 1.67
C ASN A 233 7.35 4.82 2.27
N TRP A 234 6.43 4.30 1.45
CA TRP A 234 5.14 3.78 1.90
C TRP A 234 4.79 2.37 1.40
N ASN A 235 5.59 1.84 0.46
CA ASN A 235 5.42 0.52 -0.15
C ASN A 235 4.03 0.36 -0.78
N GLN A 236 3.82 1.06 -1.88
CA GLN A 236 2.55 1.10 -2.59
C GLN A 236 2.17 -0.28 -3.17
N GLN A 237 0.90 -0.64 -3.03
CA GLN A 237 0.32 -1.90 -3.48
C GLN A 237 -0.60 -1.66 -4.68
N ILE A 238 -0.45 -2.49 -5.71
CA ILE A 238 -1.35 -2.53 -6.86
C ILE A 238 -2.44 -3.57 -6.62
N HIS A 239 -3.69 -3.14 -6.68
CA HIS A 239 -4.86 -4.01 -6.76
C HIS A 239 -5.28 -4.10 -8.21
N ALA A 240 -5.29 -5.30 -8.78
CA ALA A 240 -5.55 -5.46 -10.20
C ALA A 240 -6.31 -6.75 -10.52
N VAL A 241 -6.81 -6.79 -11.75
CA VAL A 241 -7.52 -7.94 -12.31
C VAL A 241 -7.04 -8.20 -13.73
N ASN A 242 -6.96 -9.46 -14.14
CA ASN A 242 -6.77 -9.83 -15.53
C ASN A 242 -7.91 -9.24 -16.38
N ALA A 243 -7.57 -8.52 -17.45
CA ALA A 243 -8.54 -7.80 -18.27
C ALA A 243 -9.58 -8.73 -18.93
N LYS A 244 -9.18 -9.95 -19.34
CA LYS A 244 -10.11 -10.94 -19.92
C LYS A 244 -11.03 -11.55 -18.86
N ALA A 245 -10.53 -11.78 -17.64
CA ALA A 245 -11.35 -12.23 -16.53
C ALA A 245 -12.39 -11.16 -16.15
N TRP A 246 -11.95 -9.89 -16.05
CA TRP A 246 -12.83 -8.76 -15.79
C TRP A 246 -13.96 -8.64 -16.84
N ALA A 247 -13.60 -8.71 -18.13
CA ALA A 247 -14.56 -8.59 -19.22
C ALA A 247 -15.62 -9.71 -19.26
N LYS A 248 -15.39 -10.84 -18.59
CA LYS A 248 -16.37 -11.94 -18.47
C LYS A 248 -17.39 -11.72 -17.35
N LEU A 249 -17.11 -10.81 -16.42
CA LEU A 249 -18.05 -10.50 -15.34
C LEU A 249 -19.24 -9.73 -15.88
N ASP A 250 -20.42 -9.98 -15.32
CA ASP A 250 -21.61 -9.18 -15.60
C ASP A 250 -21.36 -7.70 -15.27
N PRO A 251 -21.84 -6.75 -16.09
CA PRO A 251 -21.63 -5.32 -15.85
C PRO A 251 -22.04 -4.85 -14.45
N LYS A 252 -23.11 -5.41 -13.86
CA LYS A 252 -23.52 -5.06 -12.49
C LYS A 252 -22.49 -5.53 -11.46
N VAL A 253 -21.86 -6.68 -11.69
CA VAL A 253 -20.80 -7.20 -10.81
C VAL A 253 -19.53 -6.36 -10.96
N GLN A 254 -19.19 -5.94 -12.19
CA GLN A 254 -18.09 -5.01 -12.43
C GLN A 254 -18.30 -3.68 -11.68
N GLU A 255 -19.51 -3.12 -11.76
CA GLU A 255 -19.89 -1.90 -11.06
C GLU A 255 -19.84 -2.05 -9.53
N LEU A 256 -20.40 -3.14 -9.00
CA LEU A 256 -20.36 -3.45 -7.57
C LEU A 256 -18.92 -3.51 -7.06
N ILE A 257 -18.07 -4.30 -7.71
CA ILE A 257 -16.67 -4.48 -7.31
C ILE A 257 -15.92 -3.15 -7.43
N SER A 258 -16.09 -2.41 -8.53
CA SER A 258 -15.41 -1.13 -8.74
C SER A 258 -15.79 -0.09 -7.68
N THR A 259 -17.08 0.02 -7.36
CA THR A 259 -17.59 0.94 -6.33
C THR A 259 -17.04 0.56 -4.96
N LYS A 260 -17.10 -0.72 -4.59
CA LYS A 260 -16.61 -1.18 -3.29
C LYS A 260 -15.10 -1.11 -3.18
N TYR A 261 -14.35 -1.23 -4.27
CA TYR A 261 -12.91 -0.99 -4.25
C TYR A 261 -12.55 0.44 -3.86
N VAL A 262 -13.35 1.45 -4.24
CA VAL A 262 -13.11 2.83 -3.79
C VAL A 262 -13.19 2.92 -2.26
N ASP A 263 -14.20 2.31 -1.65
CA ASP A 263 -14.36 2.23 -0.19
C ASP A 263 -13.17 1.51 0.46
N LEU A 264 -12.77 0.35 -0.08
CA LEU A 264 -11.62 -0.43 0.41
C LEU A 264 -10.33 0.40 0.41
N ILE A 265 -10.01 1.04 -0.72
CA ILE A 265 -8.80 1.85 -0.88
C ILE A 265 -8.82 3.02 0.10
N ASN A 266 -9.95 3.73 0.24
CA ASN A 266 -10.08 4.82 1.20
C ASN A 266 -9.87 4.36 2.65
N ASN A 267 -10.44 3.22 3.03
CA ASN A 267 -10.27 2.67 4.38
C ASN A 267 -8.81 2.28 4.68
N ILE A 268 -8.10 1.69 3.71
CA ILE A 268 -6.68 1.35 3.88
C ILE A 268 -5.84 2.62 4.06
N TRP A 269 -6.08 3.65 3.23
CA TRP A 269 -5.34 4.91 3.32
C TRP A 269 -5.60 5.66 4.63
N SER A 270 -6.85 5.72 5.09
CA SER A 270 -7.21 6.33 6.38
C SER A 270 -6.50 5.64 7.55
N ALA A 271 -6.35 4.31 7.48
CA ALA A 271 -5.70 3.55 8.54
C ALA A 271 -4.17 3.61 8.52
N ALA A 272 -3.55 3.97 7.40
CA ALA A 272 -2.09 3.86 7.26
C ALA A 272 -1.32 4.76 8.25
N ALA A 273 -1.83 5.94 8.58
CA ALA A 273 -1.23 6.84 9.57
C ALA A 273 -1.37 6.27 10.99
N GLU A 274 -2.55 5.77 11.34
CA GLU A 274 -2.82 5.14 12.63
C GLU A 274 -1.97 3.88 12.82
N GLN A 275 -1.91 3.02 11.81
CA GLN A 275 -1.06 1.83 11.80
C GLN A 275 0.43 2.17 11.84
N THR A 276 0.83 3.30 11.26
CA THR A 276 2.22 3.78 11.35
C THR A 276 2.59 4.01 12.83
N GLN A 277 1.76 4.76 13.55
CA GLN A 277 1.97 5.04 14.96
C GLN A 277 1.84 3.79 15.83
N GLN A 278 0.82 2.97 15.59
CA GLN A 278 0.64 1.69 16.30
C GLN A 278 1.85 0.77 16.12
N GLY A 279 2.43 0.74 14.92
CA GLY A 279 3.66 0.00 14.65
C GLY A 279 4.83 0.51 15.51
N TYR A 280 5.00 1.82 15.68
CA TYR A 280 6.03 2.36 16.58
C TYR A 280 5.78 1.95 18.03
N ASP A 281 4.54 2.10 18.50
CA ASP A 281 4.16 1.78 19.88
C ASP A 281 4.36 0.28 20.17
N CYS A 282 3.95 -0.59 19.24
CA CYS A 282 3.97 -2.03 19.45
C CYS A 282 5.35 -2.66 19.30
N ASN A 283 6.19 -2.17 18.38
CA ASN A 283 7.58 -2.64 18.28
C ASN A 283 8.45 -2.16 19.46
N SER A 284 8.20 -0.96 19.97
CA SER A 284 8.97 -0.39 21.10
C SER A 284 8.50 -0.88 22.47
N GLY A 285 7.28 -1.40 22.56
CA GLY A 285 6.70 -1.86 23.82
C GLY A 285 5.98 -0.77 24.62
N ALA A 286 5.61 0.34 23.98
CA ALA A 286 4.91 1.43 24.61
C ALA A 286 3.55 1.01 25.20
N ASP A 287 3.09 1.73 26.23
CA ASP A 287 1.80 1.49 26.89
C ASP A 287 0.60 1.70 25.95
N ALA A 288 0.77 2.56 24.94
CA ALA A 288 -0.22 2.81 23.91
C ALA A 288 -0.53 1.56 23.07
N CYS A 289 0.44 0.66 22.86
CA CYS A 289 0.21 -0.57 22.13
C CYS A 289 -0.82 -1.47 22.85
N LYS A 290 -1.83 -1.92 22.10
CA LYS A 290 -2.92 -2.77 22.60
C LYS A 290 -2.74 -4.26 22.28
N ALA A 291 -1.69 -4.62 21.56
CA ALA A 291 -1.40 -6.01 21.26
C ALA A 291 -1.01 -6.80 22.52
N PRO A 292 -1.38 -8.09 22.61
CA PRO A 292 -1.09 -8.92 23.79
C PRO A 292 0.40 -9.19 23.97
N VAL A 293 1.15 -9.26 22.86
CA VAL A 293 2.61 -9.39 22.85
C VAL A 293 3.17 -8.14 22.21
N LYS A 294 4.12 -7.49 22.88
CA LYS A 294 4.78 -6.28 22.40
C LYS A 294 6.28 -6.52 22.25
N GLY A 295 6.90 -5.76 21.37
CA GLY A 295 8.36 -5.68 21.28
C GLY A 295 8.96 -4.90 22.45
N LYS A 296 10.29 -4.77 22.43
CA LYS A 296 11.07 -3.98 23.40
C LYS A 296 12.20 -3.22 22.71
N MET A 297 11.99 -2.87 21.44
CA MET A 297 12.99 -2.20 20.63
C MET A 297 13.20 -0.78 21.14
N THR A 298 14.43 -0.26 21.03
CA THR A 298 14.69 1.16 21.21
C THR A 298 14.09 1.92 20.04
N LEU A 299 13.09 2.76 20.31
CA LEU A 299 12.54 3.70 19.32
C LEU A 299 13.51 4.88 19.17
N VAL A 300 13.92 5.17 17.95
CA VAL A 300 14.84 6.24 17.61
C VAL A 300 14.10 7.26 16.75
N THR A 301 13.93 8.47 17.28
CA THR A 301 13.24 9.57 16.60
C THR A 301 14.22 10.28 15.67
N PRO A 302 13.86 10.54 14.39
CA PRO A 302 14.72 11.27 13.48
C PRO A 302 14.95 12.71 13.93
N SER A 303 16.19 13.19 13.82
CA SER A 303 16.51 14.60 14.04
C SER A 303 16.03 15.47 12.87
N GLU A 304 16.02 16.79 13.06
CA GLU A 304 15.78 17.72 11.95
C GLU A 304 16.88 17.64 10.87
N GLU A 305 18.14 17.36 11.26
CA GLU A 305 19.19 17.08 10.28
C GLU A 305 18.88 15.83 9.44
N ASP A 306 18.39 14.75 10.05
CA ASP A 306 18.05 13.53 9.31
C ASP A 306 16.92 13.78 8.31
N LYS A 307 15.88 14.55 8.70
CA LYS A 307 14.79 14.94 7.80
C LYS A 307 15.30 15.79 6.63
N ALA A 308 16.21 16.74 6.90
CA ALA A 308 16.84 17.55 5.86
C ALA A 308 17.72 16.70 4.92
N LEU A 309 18.45 15.72 5.46
CA LEU A 309 19.26 14.77 4.70
C LEU A 309 18.40 13.87 3.81
N LEU A 310 17.23 13.41 4.29
CA LEU A 310 16.28 12.65 3.47
C LEU A 310 15.83 13.46 2.25
N LYS A 311 15.37 14.70 2.47
CA LYS A 311 14.91 15.58 1.38
C LYS A 311 16.03 15.89 0.37
N LYS A 312 17.23 16.16 0.87
CA LYS A 312 18.42 16.40 0.04
C LYS A 312 18.77 15.17 -0.78
N THR A 313 18.83 14.00 -0.15
CA THR A 313 19.17 12.72 -0.80
C THR A 313 18.15 12.34 -1.85
N PHE A 314 16.86 12.57 -1.60
CA PHE A 314 15.83 12.38 -2.61
C PHE A 314 16.11 13.22 -3.85
N SER A 315 16.34 14.54 -3.67
CA SER A 315 16.49 15.48 -4.78
C SER A 315 17.80 15.31 -5.56
N GLU A 316 18.90 15.00 -4.86
CA GLU A 316 20.25 14.93 -5.46
C GLU A 316 20.63 13.53 -5.93
N VAL A 317 20.03 12.48 -5.37
CA VAL A 317 20.41 11.08 -5.64
C VAL A 317 19.26 10.27 -6.21
N VAL A 318 18.18 10.11 -5.46
CA VAL A 318 17.13 9.13 -5.79
C VAL A 318 16.35 9.56 -7.04
N LEU A 319 15.83 10.79 -7.06
CA LEU A 319 15.03 11.30 -8.18
C LEU A 319 15.82 11.35 -9.50
N PRO A 320 17.07 11.88 -9.56
CA PRO A 320 17.86 11.86 -10.79
C PRO A 320 18.22 10.43 -11.25
N LYS A 321 18.61 9.54 -10.34
CA LYS A 321 18.93 8.14 -10.70
C LYS A 321 17.70 7.42 -11.25
N TRP A 322 16.53 7.62 -10.66
CA TRP A 322 15.28 7.05 -11.16
C TRP A 322 14.93 7.59 -12.55
N ALA A 323 14.98 8.91 -12.74
CA ALA A 323 14.69 9.53 -14.04
C ALA A 323 15.62 9.05 -15.16
N ALA A 324 16.91 8.85 -14.87
CA ALA A 324 17.88 8.31 -15.82
C ALA A 324 17.52 6.90 -16.33
N ARG A 325 16.78 6.12 -15.54
CA ARG A 325 16.26 4.80 -15.96
C ARG A 325 14.94 4.90 -16.71
N CYS A 326 14.17 5.94 -16.46
CA CYS A 326 12.82 6.07 -17.00
C CYS A 326 12.81 6.39 -18.50
N SER A 327 11.72 6.00 -19.17
CA SER A 327 11.45 6.50 -20.53
C SER A 327 11.17 8.00 -20.51
N ALA A 328 11.25 8.67 -21.66
CA ALA A 328 10.87 10.09 -21.75
C ALA A 328 9.39 10.30 -21.38
N GLU A 329 8.53 9.34 -21.71
CA GLU A 329 7.12 9.32 -21.30
C GLU A 329 6.98 9.19 -19.78
N CYS A 330 7.71 8.27 -19.13
CA CYS A 330 7.69 8.15 -17.66
C CYS A 330 8.06 9.47 -16.97
N VAL A 331 9.13 10.14 -17.41
CA VAL A 331 9.56 11.44 -16.85
C VAL A 331 8.52 12.53 -17.10
N ARG A 332 7.95 12.58 -18.30
CA ARG A 332 6.89 13.54 -18.64
C ARG A 332 5.64 13.33 -17.78
N ASP A 333 5.21 12.09 -17.63
CA ASP A 333 4.02 11.75 -16.85
C ASP A 333 4.25 12.09 -15.37
N PHE A 334 5.46 11.85 -14.83
CA PHE A 334 5.85 12.30 -13.48
C PHE A 334 5.74 13.82 -13.33
N ASN A 335 6.39 14.60 -14.20
CA ASN A 335 6.39 16.06 -14.12
C ASN A 335 4.97 16.66 -14.28
N ALA A 336 4.13 16.04 -15.10
CA ALA A 336 2.75 16.46 -15.35
C ALA A 336 1.78 16.12 -14.19
N THR A 337 2.17 15.22 -13.28
CA THR A 337 1.30 14.74 -12.19
C THR A 337 1.97 14.94 -10.83
N ILE A 338 2.84 14.01 -10.40
CA ILE A 338 3.56 14.05 -9.11
C ILE A 338 4.35 15.35 -8.95
N GLY A 339 4.97 15.83 -10.02
CA GLY A 339 5.70 17.09 -10.00
C GLY A 339 4.82 18.31 -9.72
N GLN A 340 3.55 18.29 -10.15
CA GLN A 340 2.59 19.36 -9.84
C GLN A 340 2.15 19.31 -8.37
N VAL A 341 2.02 18.11 -7.80
CA VAL A 341 1.65 17.91 -6.39
C VAL A 341 2.79 18.31 -5.44
N THR A 342 4.02 17.91 -5.78
CA THR A 342 5.18 18.01 -4.88
C THR A 342 6.09 19.21 -5.14
N GLY A 343 5.98 19.83 -6.32
CA GLY A 343 6.90 20.87 -6.80
C GLY A 343 8.23 20.33 -7.33
N TYR A 344 8.46 19.01 -7.30
CA TYR A 344 9.65 18.42 -7.91
C TYR A 344 9.54 18.34 -9.42
N THR A 345 10.64 18.60 -10.11
CA THR A 345 10.74 18.38 -11.55
C THR A 345 12.04 17.65 -11.85
N VAL A 346 12.01 16.80 -12.87
CA VAL A 346 13.20 16.06 -13.29
C VAL A 346 13.33 16.06 -14.81
N THR A 347 14.57 16.04 -15.29
CA THR A 347 14.91 15.97 -16.70
C THR A 347 15.54 14.63 -17.01
N LYS A 348 15.48 14.23 -18.29
CA LYS A 348 16.06 12.98 -18.76
C LYS A 348 17.46 13.22 -19.33
#